data_AF-A0A167Q7R1-F1
#
_entry.id   AF-A0A167Q7R1-F1
#
_cell.length_a   1.000
_cell.length_b   1.000
_cell.length_c   1.000
_cell.angle_alpha   90.00
_cell.angle_beta   90.00
_cell.angle_gamma   90.00
#
_symmetry.space_group_name_H-M   'P 1'
#
loop_
_entity.id
_entity.type
_entity.pdbx_description
1 polymer ?
#
loop_
_entity_poly.entity_id
_entity_poly.type
_entity_poly.pdbx_seq_one_letter_code
_entity_poly.pdbx_strand_id
1 'polypeptide(L)'
;MPSSSRVPTFPTWLLRLVGGTSFVALISLALYWYRRFPPGGRRALAKDSSSASSSSSSLEKSALRRTSSSRSSLSDEGNANPPCENTSAGWGSRLLGNVRSVARIGKTKKKITLSLKNTILWNPSPDVNVPNHAFHENGAILLLRLAQANEVYLIIHIHSEDERHQIQKLLENASLVGPRLIDSRRILYCSTEQGKIHLIRHIEPAIHIEGGWELDDGEDIVRKVRPFVNKLIWVVTRRRRTSFNQSKLKESDEGVMGHNVELTDKLSDTSLAQEVGILFD
;
A
#
# COMPACT_ATOMS: atom_id res chain seq x y z
N MET A 1 -27.39 83.83 -11.33
CA MET A 1 -28.11 82.63 -11.79
C MET A 1 -27.73 82.44 -13.25
N PRO A 2 -27.27 81.26 -13.72
CA PRO A 2 -27.47 79.93 -13.14
C PRO A 2 -26.26 79.36 -12.36
N SER A 3 -26.50 78.30 -11.60
CA SER A 3 -25.50 77.57 -10.80
C SER A 3 -24.94 76.36 -11.55
N SER A 4 -23.61 76.24 -11.65
CA SER A 4 -22.94 75.07 -12.23
C SER A 4 -22.68 74.00 -11.14
N SER A 5 -23.39 72.88 -11.20
CA SER A 5 -23.12 71.71 -10.37
C SER A 5 -22.13 70.77 -11.08
N ARG A 6 -20.90 70.67 -10.56
CA ARG A 6 -19.92 69.67 -11.02
C ARG A 6 -20.15 68.36 -10.26
N VAL A 7 -20.43 67.28 -10.98
CA VAL A 7 -20.48 65.92 -10.41
C VAL A 7 -19.05 65.40 -10.28
N PRO A 8 -18.63 64.86 -9.11
CA PRO A 8 -17.29 64.29 -8.96
C PRO A 8 -17.20 62.93 -9.66
N THR A 9 -16.39 62.86 -10.72
CA THR A 9 -16.06 61.59 -11.39
C THR A 9 -15.04 60.81 -10.58
N PHE A 10 -15.50 59.76 -9.89
CA PHE A 10 -14.60 58.85 -9.16
C PHE A 10 -13.68 58.09 -10.11
N PRO A 11 -12.35 58.04 -9.86
CA PRO A 11 -11.43 57.35 -10.75
C PRO A 11 -11.60 55.82 -10.68
N THR A 12 -11.96 55.20 -11.81
CA THR A 12 -12.21 53.74 -11.92
C THR A 12 -10.97 52.87 -11.71
N TRP A 13 -9.76 53.45 -11.66
CA TRP A 13 -8.54 52.74 -11.29
C TRP A 13 -8.47 52.38 -9.79
N LEU A 14 -9.13 53.15 -8.91
CA LEU A 14 -9.13 52.90 -7.46
C LEU A 14 -9.90 51.61 -7.10
N LEU A 15 -10.95 51.30 -7.84
CA LEU A 15 -11.76 50.08 -7.67
C LEU A 15 -11.04 48.79 -8.10
N ARG A 16 -9.95 48.87 -8.87
CA ARG A 16 -9.16 47.70 -9.27
C ARG A 16 -8.09 47.27 -8.26
N LEU A 17 -7.85 48.06 -7.21
CA LEU A 17 -6.81 47.78 -6.22
C LEU A 17 -7.35 47.25 -4.88
N VAL A 18 -8.67 47.32 -4.65
CA VAL A 18 -9.35 46.85 -3.42
C VAL A 18 -9.98 45.45 -3.60
N GLY A 19 -10.06 44.94 -4.82
CA GLY A 19 -10.82 43.72 -5.17
C GLY A 19 -10.14 42.37 -4.92
N GLY A 20 -8.90 42.31 -4.43
CA GLY A 20 -8.14 41.05 -4.30
C GLY A 20 -7.59 40.72 -2.91
N THR A 21 -7.20 41.72 -2.13
CA THR A 21 -6.52 41.52 -0.83
C THR A 21 -7.49 41.17 0.31
N SER A 22 -8.74 41.64 0.25
CA SER A 22 -9.75 41.42 1.28
C SER A 22 -10.16 39.95 1.41
N PHE A 23 -10.37 39.25 0.28
CA PHE A 23 -10.84 37.85 0.31
C PHE A 23 -9.80 36.88 0.88
N VAL A 24 -8.52 37.04 0.52
CA VAL A 24 -7.41 36.25 1.05
C VAL A 24 -7.21 36.51 2.55
N ALA A 25 -7.38 37.76 3.00
CA ALA A 25 -7.33 38.12 4.41
C ALA A 25 -8.47 37.48 5.22
N LEU A 26 -9.70 37.51 4.70
CA LEU A 26 -10.87 36.88 5.34
C LEU A 26 -10.74 35.35 5.44
N ILE A 27 -10.28 34.68 4.37
CA ILE A 27 -10.01 33.23 4.39
C ILE A 27 -8.91 32.90 5.40
N SER A 28 -7.84 33.69 5.43
CA SER A 28 -6.73 33.52 6.38
C SER A 28 -7.18 33.72 7.84
N LEU A 29 -8.04 34.70 8.09
CA LEU A 29 -8.64 34.96 9.41
C LEU A 29 -9.59 33.83 9.84
N ALA A 30 -10.41 33.31 8.92
CA ALA A 30 -11.29 32.17 9.18
C ALA A 30 -10.51 30.89 9.50
N LEU A 31 -9.44 30.59 8.75
CA LEU A 31 -8.53 29.47 9.04
C LEU A 31 -7.78 29.63 10.36
N TYR A 32 -7.39 30.87 10.71
CA TYR A 32 -6.79 31.19 12.01
C TYR A 32 -7.77 30.93 13.16
N TRP A 33 -9.01 31.40 13.04
CA TRP A 33 -10.06 31.16 14.04
C TRP A 33 -10.40 29.67 14.18
N TYR A 34 -10.56 28.94 13.07
CA TYR A 34 -10.86 27.51 13.08
C TYR A 34 -9.74 26.67 13.72
N ARG A 35 -8.47 27.07 13.55
CA ARG A 35 -7.33 26.44 14.23
C ARG A 35 -7.22 26.82 15.71
N ARG A 36 -7.59 28.04 16.10
CA ARG A 36 -7.42 28.53 17.47
C ARG A 36 -8.60 28.19 18.40
N PHE A 37 -9.79 28.04 17.82
CA PHE A 37 -10.99 27.53 18.48
C PHE A 37 -11.54 26.34 17.70
N PRO A 38 -10.88 25.15 17.77
CA PRO A 38 -11.52 23.93 17.29
C PRO A 38 -12.86 23.78 18.03
N PRO A 39 -13.97 23.45 17.34
CA PRO A 39 -15.29 23.30 17.98
C PRO A 39 -15.27 22.14 18.98
N GLY A 40 -14.96 22.47 20.23
CA GLY A 40 -14.70 21.51 21.30
C GLY A 40 -15.97 20.85 21.80
N GLY A 41 -16.05 19.54 21.56
CA GLY A 41 -16.64 18.54 22.46
C GLY A 41 -17.98 18.89 23.12
N ARG A 42 -19.10 18.53 22.45
CA ARG A 42 -20.33 18.24 23.20
C ARG A 42 -20.16 16.93 23.96
N ARG A 43 -19.89 17.05 25.26
CA ARG A 43 -20.07 15.96 26.23
C ARG A 43 -21.54 15.56 26.27
N ALA A 44 -21.81 14.27 26.10
CA ALA A 44 -23.05 13.59 26.50
C ALA A 44 -22.73 12.08 26.53
N LEU A 45 -23.13 11.29 27.52
CA LEU A 45 -23.64 11.61 28.85
C LEU A 45 -23.32 10.39 29.73
N ALA A 46 -22.60 10.56 30.85
CA ALA A 46 -22.44 9.46 31.79
C ALA A 46 -23.75 9.22 32.54
N LYS A 47 -24.18 7.97 32.66
CA LYS A 47 -25.28 7.57 33.55
C LYS A 47 -24.90 6.29 34.28
N ASP A 48 -24.41 6.48 35.51
CA ASP A 48 -24.10 5.38 36.42
C ASP A 48 -25.33 4.86 37.17
N SER A 49 -25.29 3.54 37.39
CA SER A 49 -25.83 2.73 38.51
C SER A 49 -27.09 3.13 39.30
N SER A 50 -28.04 2.19 39.33
CA SER A 50 -28.70 1.70 40.57
C SER A 50 -29.33 0.31 40.26
N SER A 51 -28.76 -0.85 40.62
CA SER A 51 -28.63 -1.47 41.95
C SER A 51 -29.97 -1.86 42.64
N ALA A 52 -30.37 -3.14 42.57
CA ALA A 52 -31.05 -3.89 43.64
C ALA A 52 -31.36 -5.37 43.24
N SER A 53 -30.71 -6.33 43.92
CA SER A 53 -31.25 -7.61 44.49
C SER A 53 -32.23 -8.51 43.69
N SER A 54 -32.20 -9.86 43.76
CA SER A 54 -31.75 -10.78 44.82
C SER A 54 -31.67 -12.25 44.36
N SER A 55 -30.75 -13.06 44.93
CA SER A 55 -30.85 -14.51 45.24
C SER A 55 -31.20 -15.53 44.10
N SER A 56 -30.79 -16.81 44.11
CA SER A 56 -30.36 -17.71 45.19
C SER A 56 -29.45 -18.86 44.69
N SER A 57 -28.80 -19.52 45.66
CA SER A 57 -28.06 -20.79 45.64
C SER A 57 -28.50 -21.93 44.70
N SER A 58 -27.53 -22.74 44.24
CA SER A 58 -27.42 -24.16 44.63
C SER A 58 -26.04 -24.77 44.28
N LEU A 59 -25.62 -25.79 45.02
CA LEU A 59 -24.45 -26.62 44.70
C LEU A 59 -24.82 -27.68 43.66
N GLU A 60 -23.84 -28.15 42.88
CA GLU A 60 -23.64 -29.61 42.81
C GLU A 60 -22.18 -30.02 42.51
N LYS A 61 -21.83 -31.22 42.99
CA LYS A 61 -20.52 -31.85 42.81
C LYS A 61 -20.64 -32.94 41.76
N SER A 62 -19.61 -33.14 40.93
CA SER A 62 -19.27 -34.50 40.49
C SER A 62 -17.78 -34.61 40.18
N ALA A 63 -17.23 -35.81 40.36
CA ALA A 63 -15.79 -36.07 40.36
C ALA A 63 -15.46 -37.31 39.52
N LEU A 64 -14.22 -37.33 39.02
CA LEU A 64 -13.41 -38.51 38.71
C LEU A 64 -14.01 -39.61 37.80
N ARG A 65 -13.32 -39.86 36.68
CA ARG A 65 -12.98 -41.25 36.31
C ARG A 65 -11.63 -41.39 35.62
N ARG A 66 -10.81 -42.31 36.14
CA ARG A 66 -9.53 -42.79 35.59
C ARG A 66 -9.75 -43.96 34.62
N THR A 67 -8.82 -44.15 33.67
CA THR A 67 -8.12 -45.42 33.29
C THR A 67 -7.08 -45.05 32.22
N SER A 68 -5.75 -45.24 32.37
CA SER A 68 -4.96 -46.48 32.17
C SER A 68 -5.27 -47.21 30.84
N SER A 69 -4.34 -47.73 30.05
CA SER A 69 -2.89 -48.01 30.21
C SER A 69 -2.11 -47.44 28.98
N SER A 70 -0.86 -47.78 28.60
CA SER A 70 0.11 -48.80 29.06
C SER A 70 1.57 -48.40 28.79
N ARG A 71 2.52 -49.33 29.01
CA ARG A 71 3.93 -49.29 28.57
C ARG A 71 4.30 -50.63 27.92
N SER A 72 5.26 -50.63 27.01
CA SER A 72 6.18 -51.76 26.82
C SER A 72 7.56 -51.26 26.38
N SER A 73 8.60 -51.90 26.92
CA SER A 73 10.01 -51.57 26.70
C SER A 73 10.80 -52.87 26.82
N LEU A 74 11.59 -53.21 25.80
CA LEU A 74 12.59 -54.27 25.85
C LEU A 74 13.85 -53.80 25.12
N SER A 75 15.00 -54.28 25.62
CA SER A 75 16.37 -53.92 25.28
C SER A 75 17.02 -54.98 24.39
N ASP A 76 18.10 -54.63 23.68
CA ASP A 76 19.35 -55.39 23.78
C ASP A 76 20.60 -54.63 23.31
N GLU A 77 21.79 -55.11 23.69
CA GLU A 77 23.12 -54.49 23.50
C GLU A 77 23.81 -54.81 22.16
N GLY A 78 24.91 -54.10 21.81
CA GLY A 78 25.66 -54.40 20.56
C GLY A 78 26.88 -53.52 20.18
N ASN A 79 27.86 -53.37 21.08
CA ASN A 79 29.27 -52.98 20.90
C ASN A 79 29.88 -52.79 19.45
N ALA A 80 30.48 -51.62 19.15
CA ALA A 80 31.79 -51.42 18.47
C ALA A 80 32.13 -49.95 18.11
N ASN A 81 33.43 -49.57 18.11
CA ASN A 81 34.03 -48.26 17.77
C ASN A 81 35.33 -48.46 16.94
N PRO A 82 35.97 -47.42 16.34
CA PRO A 82 35.48 -46.13 15.83
C PRO A 82 35.76 -46.02 14.29
N PRO A 83 36.83 -45.42 13.68
CA PRO A 83 37.76 -44.30 13.98
C PRO A 83 37.78 -43.13 12.95
N CYS A 84 38.18 -41.92 13.41
CA CYS A 84 38.73 -40.78 12.62
C CYS A 84 37.88 -40.13 11.47
N GLU A 85 38.05 -38.87 11.04
CA GLU A 85 38.99 -37.79 11.40
C GLU A 85 38.42 -36.38 11.06
N ASN A 86 39.09 -35.34 11.55
CA ASN A 86 38.95 -33.91 11.29
C ASN A 86 38.56 -33.48 9.85
N THR A 87 37.76 -32.41 9.69
CA THR A 87 38.25 -31.06 9.27
C THR A 87 37.14 -30.06 8.87
N SER A 88 37.44 -28.77 9.10
CA SER A 88 36.92 -27.56 8.41
C SER A 88 35.43 -27.41 8.06
N ALA A 89 34.80 -26.44 8.72
CA ALA A 89 33.62 -25.76 8.19
C ALA A 89 33.92 -25.02 6.86
N GLY A 90 32.96 -25.01 5.94
CA GLY A 90 32.94 -24.10 4.78
C GLY A 90 32.43 -24.73 3.48
N TRP A 91 32.28 -23.88 2.46
CA TRP A 91 32.09 -24.22 1.03
C TRP A 91 30.74 -24.87 0.60
N GLY A 92 29.95 -25.47 1.50
CA GLY A 92 28.68 -26.15 1.14
C GLY A 92 27.52 -25.25 0.65
N SER A 93 27.33 -24.05 1.22
CA SER A 93 26.08 -23.28 1.03
C SER A 93 26.07 -22.28 -0.13
N ARG A 94 27.19 -22.04 -0.81
CA ARG A 94 27.29 -21.00 -1.87
C ARG A 94 27.02 -21.48 -3.29
N LEU A 95 26.97 -22.79 -3.55
CA LEU A 95 26.75 -23.35 -4.90
C LEU A 95 25.27 -23.60 -5.24
N LEU A 96 24.35 -23.57 -4.26
CA LEU A 96 22.91 -23.78 -4.48
C LEU A 96 22.14 -22.49 -4.84
N GLY A 97 22.78 -21.32 -4.78
CA GLY A 97 22.17 -20.04 -5.15
C GLY A 97 21.83 -19.93 -6.65
N ASN A 98 22.72 -20.40 -7.52
CA ASN A 98 22.61 -20.17 -8.97
C ASN A 98 21.72 -21.20 -9.70
N VAL A 99 21.45 -22.36 -9.10
CA VAL A 99 20.70 -23.45 -9.76
C VAL A 99 19.19 -23.21 -9.81
N ARG A 100 18.66 -22.33 -8.93
CA ARG A 100 17.23 -21.95 -8.92
C ARG A 100 16.78 -21.15 -10.14
N SER A 101 17.72 -20.62 -10.93
CA SER A 101 17.43 -19.85 -12.15
C SER A 101 17.16 -20.74 -13.36
N VAL A 102 17.87 -21.87 -13.49
CA VAL A 102 17.74 -22.81 -14.63
C VAL A 102 16.45 -23.63 -14.54
N ALA A 103 15.99 -23.96 -13.33
CA ALA A 103 14.75 -24.70 -13.08
C ALA A 103 13.44 -23.94 -13.42
N ARG A 104 13.51 -22.75 -14.03
CA ARG A 104 12.33 -21.96 -14.46
C ARG A 104 11.94 -22.13 -15.93
N ILE A 105 12.74 -22.85 -16.73
CA ILE A 105 12.52 -23.02 -18.18
C ILE A 105 11.15 -23.68 -18.52
N GLY A 106 10.54 -24.40 -17.57
CA GLY A 106 9.21 -25.01 -17.71
C GLY A 106 8.11 -24.44 -16.80
N LYS A 107 8.32 -23.31 -16.10
CA LYS A 107 7.27 -22.70 -15.26
C LYS A 107 6.58 -21.56 -15.99
N THR A 108 5.25 -21.61 -16.04
CA THR A 108 4.43 -20.47 -16.49
C THR A 108 4.76 -19.24 -15.65
N LYS A 109 4.92 -18.09 -16.31
CA LYS A 109 5.15 -16.82 -15.62
C LYS A 109 3.96 -16.50 -14.71
N LYS A 110 4.22 -16.08 -13.47
CA LYS A 110 3.16 -15.57 -12.57
C LYS A 110 2.55 -14.32 -13.21
N LYS A 111 1.23 -14.21 -13.24
CA LYS A 111 0.54 -12.94 -13.53
C LYS A 111 0.68 -12.00 -12.33
N ILE A 112 1.12 -10.77 -12.56
CA ILE A 112 1.23 -9.72 -11.55
C ILE A 112 0.54 -8.47 -12.06
N THR A 113 -0.28 -7.83 -11.23
CA THR A 113 -0.78 -6.47 -11.49
C THR A 113 -0.05 -5.45 -10.62
N LEU A 114 0.38 -4.34 -11.21
CA LEU A 114 1.10 -3.27 -10.52
C LEU A 114 0.42 -1.93 -10.79
N SER A 115 -0.03 -1.27 -9.73
CA SER A 115 -0.53 0.10 -9.75
C SER A 115 0.64 1.08 -9.79
N LEU A 116 0.79 1.89 -10.85
CA LEU A 116 2.04 2.66 -11.07
C LEU A 116 2.27 3.79 -10.07
N LYS A 117 1.27 4.68 -9.95
CA LYS A 117 1.31 5.85 -9.08
C LYS A 117 1.51 5.41 -7.63
N ASN A 118 2.29 6.18 -6.89
CA ASN A 118 2.67 5.97 -5.48
C ASN A 118 3.40 4.65 -5.16
N THR A 119 3.57 3.74 -6.14
CA THR A 119 4.33 2.49 -6.01
C THR A 119 5.72 2.59 -6.65
N ILE A 120 5.79 3.01 -7.92
CA ILE A 120 7.04 3.18 -8.69
C ILE A 120 7.13 4.54 -9.39
N LEU A 121 6.00 5.23 -9.58
CA LEU A 121 5.94 6.61 -10.05
C LEU A 121 5.47 7.54 -8.94
N TRP A 122 6.02 8.75 -8.90
CA TRP A 122 5.56 9.84 -8.05
C TRP A 122 5.43 11.13 -8.86
N ASN A 123 4.58 12.05 -8.41
CA ASN A 123 4.52 13.40 -8.95
C ASN A 123 5.35 14.34 -8.05
N PRO A 124 6.45 14.94 -8.56
CA PRO A 124 7.23 15.98 -7.85
C PRO A 124 6.54 17.35 -7.85
N SER A 125 5.48 17.54 -8.64
CA SER A 125 4.69 18.78 -8.61
C SER A 125 3.99 18.93 -7.25
N PRO A 126 4.01 20.13 -6.63
CA PRO A 126 3.18 20.41 -5.45
C PRO A 126 1.69 20.51 -5.80
N ASP A 127 1.35 20.77 -7.07
CA ASP A 127 -0.01 20.68 -7.59
C ASP A 127 -0.21 19.31 -8.25
N VAL A 128 -1.10 18.50 -7.65
CA VAL A 128 -1.46 17.16 -8.11
C VAL A 128 -2.09 17.15 -9.51
N ASN A 129 -2.68 18.27 -9.95
CA ASN A 129 -3.34 18.39 -11.24
C ASN A 129 -2.35 18.64 -12.40
N VAL A 130 -1.09 18.98 -12.09
CA VAL A 130 -0.03 19.21 -13.08
C VAL A 130 0.75 17.90 -13.27
N PRO A 131 0.65 17.22 -14.43
CA PRO A 131 1.30 15.94 -14.65
C PRO A 131 2.82 16.10 -14.85
N ASN A 132 3.60 15.65 -13.88
CA ASN A 132 5.06 15.71 -13.91
C ASN A 132 5.72 14.39 -13.43
N HIS A 133 5.06 13.24 -13.64
CA HIS A 133 5.48 11.96 -13.07
C HIS A 133 6.94 11.62 -13.39
N ALA A 134 7.63 11.12 -12.38
CA ALA A 134 8.97 10.55 -12.48
C ALA A 134 9.01 9.19 -11.78
N PHE A 135 10.00 8.35 -12.11
CA PHE A 135 10.24 7.14 -11.35
C PHE A 135 10.75 7.48 -9.94
N HIS A 136 10.37 6.66 -8.97
CA HIS A 136 11.12 6.53 -7.74
C HIS A 136 12.52 5.99 -8.04
N GLU A 137 13.46 6.24 -7.13
CA GLU A 137 14.80 5.67 -7.14
C GLU A 137 14.73 4.15 -7.38
N ASN A 138 15.48 3.67 -8.38
CA ASN A 138 15.50 2.28 -8.85
C ASN A 138 14.16 1.68 -9.33
N GLY A 139 13.06 2.44 -9.35
CA GLY A 139 11.72 1.95 -9.71
C GLY A 139 11.63 1.37 -11.14
N ALA A 140 12.29 2.00 -12.11
CA ALA A 140 12.38 1.49 -13.48
C ALA A 140 13.17 0.17 -13.57
N ILE A 141 14.28 0.06 -12.84
CA ILE A 141 15.11 -1.17 -12.79
C ILE A 141 14.32 -2.31 -12.14
N LEU A 142 13.60 -2.03 -11.07
CA LEU A 142 12.74 -2.99 -10.39
C LEU A 142 11.60 -3.46 -11.31
N LEU A 143 10.92 -2.55 -12.01
CA LEU A 143 9.89 -2.93 -12.98
C LEU A 143 10.47 -3.77 -14.15
N LEU A 144 11.66 -3.41 -14.67
CA LEU A 144 12.38 -4.20 -15.67
C LEU A 144 12.63 -5.64 -15.21
N ARG A 145 13.12 -5.84 -13.98
CA ARG A 145 13.35 -7.19 -13.40
C ARG A 145 12.05 -7.95 -13.17
N LEU A 146 10.99 -7.28 -12.71
CA LEU A 146 9.67 -7.88 -12.53
C LEU A 146 9.10 -8.39 -13.86
N ALA A 147 9.19 -7.60 -14.94
CA ALA A 147 8.73 -7.97 -16.28
C ALA A 147 9.58 -9.07 -16.95
N GLN A 148 10.89 -9.11 -16.66
CA GLN A 148 11.74 -10.24 -17.08
C GLN A 148 11.26 -11.56 -16.46
N ALA A 149 10.99 -11.58 -15.15
CA ALA A 149 10.63 -12.80 -14.42
C ALA A 149 9.15 -13.20 -14.52
N ASN A 150 8.22 -12.25 -14.69
CA ASN A 150 6.78 -12.46 -14.55
C ASN A 150 6.00 -11.95 -15.78
N GLU A 151 4.68 -12.16 -15.79
CA GLU A 151 3.76 -11.52 -16.72
C GLU A 151 3.13 -10.31 -16.02
N VAL A 152 3.65 -9.11 -16.31
CA VAL A 152 3.26 -7.89 -15.61
C VAL A 152 2.18 -7.13 -16.37
N TYR A 153 1.12 -6.77 -15.66
CA TYR A 153 0.07 -5.85 -16.08
C TYR A 153 0.22 -4.54 -15.30
N LEU A 154 0.29 -3.43 -16.02
CA LEU A 154 0.39 -2.09 -15.45
C LEU A 154 -1.00 -1.49 -15.38
N ILE A 155 -1.40 -0.99 -14.21
CA ILE A 155 -2.68 -0.30 -14.03
C ILE A 155 -2.40 1.13 -13.59
N ILE A 156 -2.94 2.09 -14.33
CA ILE A 156 -2.61 3.51 -14.21
C ILE A 156 -3.91 4.28 -14.01
N HIS A 157 -4.03 4.92 -12.85
CA HIS A 157 -5.12 5.88 -12.62
C HIS A 157 -4.77 7.19 -13.33
N ILE A 158 -5.66 7.68 -14.20
CA ILE A 158 -5.48 8.93 -14.95
C ILE A 158 -6.69 9.86 -14.83
N HIS A 159 -6.43 11.17 -14.78
CA HIS A 159 -7.45 12.23 -14.82
C HIS A 159 -7.48 13.00 -16.14
N SER A 160 -6.41 12.94 -16.92
CA SER A 160 -6.31 13.62 -18.22
C SER A 160 -5.54 12.80 -19.26
N GLU A 161 -5.78 13.10 -20.54
CA GLU A 161 -4.97 12.53 -21.62
C GLU A 161 -3.53 13.08 -21.61
N ASP A 162 -3.30 14.31 -21.15
CA ASP A 162 -1.94 14.86 -21.02
C ASP A 162 -1.09 14.03 -20.04
N GLU A 163 -1.68 13.67 -18.89
CA GLU A 163 -1.08 12.77 -17.90
C GLU A 163 -0.80 11.39 -18.50
N ARG A 164 -1.76 10.84 -19.26
CA ARG A 164 -1.61 9.56 -19.97
C ARG A 164 -0.42 9.59 -20.93
N HIS A 165 -0.31 10.63 -21.77
CA HIS A 165 0.81 10.79 -22.72
C HIS A 165 2.13 10.99 -21.98
N GLN A 166 2.15 11.74 -20.88
CA GLN A 166 3.33 11.98 -20.06
C GLN A 166 3.87 10.68 -19.42
N ILE A 167 2.99 9.85 -18.86
CA ILE A 167 3.36 8.55 -18.30
C ILE A 167 3.74 7.54 -19.40
N GLN A 168 3.02 7.49 -20.52
CA GLN A 168 3.35 6.61 -21.66
C GLN A 168 4.77 6.91 -22.18
N LYS A 169 5.08 8.18 -22.44
CA LYS A 169 6.42 8.62 -22.88
C LYS A 169 7.51 8.30 -21.85
N LEU A 170 7.21 8.40 -20.56
CA LEU A 170 8.13 8.03 -19.48
C LEU A 170 8.48 6.53 -19.50
N LEU A 171 7.49 5.66 -19.72
CA LEU A 171 7.68 4.21 -19.84
C LEU A 171 8.44 3.82 -21.12
N GLU A 172 8.18 4.49 -22.23
CA GLU A 172 8.88 4.31 -23.51
C GLU A 172 10.35 4.75 -23.41
N ASN A 173 10.62 5.93 -22.86
CA ASN A 173 11.98 6.43 -22.65
C ASN A 173 12.81 5.51 -21.73
N ALA A 174 12.17 4.84 -20.77
CA ALA A 174 12.81 3.85 -19.90
C ALA A 174 13.01 2.46 -20.57
N SER A 175 12.64 2.31 -21.86
CA SER A 175 12.69 1.04 -22.60
C SER A 175 11.88 -0.10 -21.95
N LEU A 176 10.82 0.25 -21.20
CA LEU A 176 9.99 -0.73 -20.49
C LEU A 176 8.86 -1.28 -21.38
N VAL A 177 8.37 -0.48 -22.33
CA VAL A 177 7.33 -0.88 -23.29
C VAL A 177 7.97 -1.59 -24.48
N GLY A 178 7.49 -2.80 -24.79
CA GLY A 178 7.97 -3.56 -25.95
C GLY A 178 7.59 -5.04 -25.89
N PRO A 179 7.60 -5.74 -27.05
CA PRO A 179 7.05 -7.10 -27.18
C PRO A 179 7.78 -8.17 -26.35
N ARG A 180 9.01 -7.89 -25.90
CA ARG A 180 9.80 -8.78 -25.05
C ARG A 180 9.70 -8.49 -23.55
N LEU A 181 9.06 -7.39 -23.16
CA LEU A 181 9.05 -6.89 -21.78
C LEU A 181 7.63 -6.64 -21.28
N ILE A 182 7.04 -5.49 -21.60
CA ILE A 182 5.65 -5.14 -21.31
C ILE A 182 4.99 -4.79 -22.64
N ASP A 183 4.11 -5.67 -23.12
CA ASP A 183 3.23 -5.40 -24.26
C ASP A 183 2.30 -4.23 -23.88
N SER A 184 2.15 -3.24 -24.77
CA SER A 184 1.24 -2.10 -24.58
C SER A 184 -0.20 -2.51 -24.25
N ARG A 185 -0.64 -3.71 -24.69
CA ARG A 185 -1.95 -4.29 -24.33
C ARG A 185 -2.10 -4.64 -22.84
N ARG A 186 -0.99 -4.78 -22.12
CA ARG A 186 -0.96 -4.99 -20.66
C ARG A 186 -0.84 -3.67 -19.88
N ILE A 187 -0.86 -2.51 -20.56
CA ILE A 187 -0.86 -1.18 -19.94
C ILE A 187 -2.30 -0.66 -19.96
N LEU A 188 -2.93 -0.67 -18.79
CA LEU A 188 -4.36 -0.44 -18.62
C LEU A 188 -4.59 0.88 -17.89
N TYR A 189 -5.37 1.75 -18.51
CA TYR A 189 -5.71 3.06 -17.98
C TYR A 189 -7.13 3.04 -17.40
N CYS A 190 -7.34 3.74 -16.29
CA CYS A 190 -8.62 3.88 -15.62
C CYS A 190 -8.73 5.26 -14.95
N SER A 191 -9.94 5.79 -14.82
CA SER A 191 -10.21 7.11 -14.22
C SER A 191 -11.02 7.04 -12.92
N THR A 192 -11.23 5.82 -12.39
CA THR A 192 -11.96 5.59 -11.15
C THR A 192 -11.35 4.43 -10.35
N GLU A 193 -11.39 4.53 -9.02
CA GLU A 193 -11.07 3.43 -8.10
C GLU A 193 -11.84 2.14 -8.45
N GLN A 194 -13.14 2.27 -8.71
CA GLN A 194 -13.98 1.13 -9.04
C GLN A 194 -13.56 0.48 -10.36
N GLY A 195 -13.22 1.25 -11.40
CA GLY A 195 -12.63 0.71 -12.63
C GLY A 195 -11.34 -0.07 -12.36
N LYS A 196 -10.45 0.48 -11.53
CA LYS A 196 -9.19 -0.16 -11.11
C LYS A 196 -9.44 -1.50 -10.41
N ILE A 197 -10.37 -1.57 -9.46
CA ILE A 197 -10.76 -2.81 -8.77
C ILE A 197 -11.31 -3.86 -9.74
N HIS A 198 -12.18 -3.46 -10.67
CA HIS A 198 -12.74 -4.38 -11.67
C HIS A 198 -11.66 -4.94 -12.60
N LEU A 199 -10.71 -4.12 -13.06
CA LEU A 199 -9.57 -4.57 -13.86
C LEU A 199 -8.73 -5.62 -13.09
N ILE A 200 -8.37 -5.34 -11.84
CA ILE A 200 -7.56 -6.27 -11.03
C ILE A 200 -8.29 -7.62 -10.87
N ARG A 201 -9.60 -7.60 -10.58
CA ARG A 201 -10.41 -8.82 -10.46
C ARG A 201 -10.49 -9.61 -11.77
N HIS A 202 -10.64 -8.96 -12.93
CA HIS A 202 -10.73 -9.65 -14.24
C HIS A 202 -9.39 -10.21 -14.73
N ILE A 203 -8.25 -9.66 -14.30
CA ILE A 203 -6.93 -10.17 -14.69
C ILE A 203 -6.56 -11.46 -13.93
N GLU A 204 -7.18 -11.68 -12.77
CA GLU A 204 -6.91 -12.77 -11.82
C GLU A 204 -5.40 -12.96 -11.54
N PRO A 205 -4.72 -11.90 -11.04
CA PRO A 205 -3.29 -11.95 -10.79
C PRO A 205 -2.95 -12.87 -9.61
N ALA A 206 -1.81 -13.54 -9.67
CA ALA A 206 -1.27 -14.26 -8.52
C ALA A 206 -0.75 -13.30 -7.43
N ILE A 207 -0.29 -12.11 -7.84
CA ILE A 207 0.18 -11.04 -6.94
C ILE A 207 -0.36 -9.69 -7.43
N HIS A 208 -0.94 -8.90 -6.52
CA HIS A 208 -1.30 -7.51 -6.77
C HIS A 208 -0.41 -6.58 -5.94
N ILE A 209 0.03 -5.47 -6.54
CA ILE A 209 0.82 -4.42 -5.89
C ILE A 209 0.04 -3.12 -5.99
N GLU A 210 -0.31 -2.56 -4.83
CA GLU A 210 -1.10 -1.34 -4.69
C GLU A 210 -0.34 -0.27 -3.91
N GLY A 211 -0.46 0.99 -4.32
CA GLY A 211 0.15 2.15 -3.64
C GLY A 211 -0.78 3.36 -3.52
N GLY A 212 -2.01 3.26 -4.01
CA GLY A 212 -2.95 4.37 -4.13
C GLY A 212 -2.71 5.20 -5.40
N TRP A 213 -3.10 6.48 -5.35
CA TRP A 213 -2.84 7.48 -6.38
C TRP A 213 -3.02 8.89 -5.77
N GLU A 214 -2.14 9.83 -6.12
CA GLU A 214 -2.09 11.18 -5.54
C GLU A 214 -2.17 11.20 -3.99
N LEU A 215 -3.34 11.55 -3.43
CA LEU A 215 -3.62 11.68 -2.00
C LEU A 215 -4.23 10.41 -1.38
N ASP A 216 -4.64 9.45 -2.21
CA ASP A 216 -5.16 8.15 -1.78
C ASP A 216 -4.03 7.16 -1.52
N ASP A 217 -4.16 6.33 -0.48
CA ASP A 217 -3.17 5.30 -0.11
C ASP A 217 -3.52 3.89 -0.64
N GLY A 218 -4.66 3.72 -1.31
CA GLY A 218 -5.13 2.48 -1.90
C GLY A 218 -5.88 1.55 -0.94
N GLU A 219 -6.14 1.94 0.31
CA GLU A 219 -6.77 1.09 1.33
C GLU A 219 -8.04 0.39 0.83
N ASP A 220 -8.93 1.12 0.17
CA ASP A 220 -10.23 0.60 -0.24
C ASP A 220 -10.11 -0.37 -1.43
N ILE A 221 -9.12 -0.15 -2.32
CA ILE A 221 -8.73 -1.13 -3.33
C ILE A 221 -8.22 -2.40 -2.64
N VAL A 222 -7.29 -2.27 -1.70
CA VAL A 222 -6.72 -3.40 -0.94
C VAL A 222 -7.82 -4.20 -0.24
N ARG A 223 -8.70 -3.54 0.51
CA ARG A 223 -9.85 -4.14 1.20
C ARG A 223 -10.75 -4.91 0.22
N LYS A 224 -11.07 -4.33 -0.95
CA LYS A 224 -11.98 -4.92 -1.96
C LYS A 224 -11.31 -5.98 -2.84
N VAL A 225 -9.99 -5.98 -2.99
CA VAL A 225 -9.21 -6.92 -3.85
C VAL A 225 -8.64 -8.09 -3.08
N ARG A 226 -8.27 -7.93 -1.79
CA ARG A 226 -7.67 -8.96 -0.94
C ARG A 226 -8.34 -10.35 -0.99
N PRO A 227 -9.69 -10.50 -1.06
CA PRO A 227 -10.32 -11.82 -1.13
C PRO A 227 -10.06 -12.59 -2.44
N PHE A 228 -9.59 -11.91 -3.49
CA PHE A 228 -9.48 -12.43 -4.86
C PHE A 228 -8.03 -12.66 -5.31
N VAL A 229 -7.04 -12.38 -4.46
CA VAL A 229 -5.61 -12.41 -4.81
C VAL A 229 -4.81 -13.14 -3.75
N ASN A 230 -4.03 -14.13 -4.17
CA ASN A 230 -3.24 -15.01 -3.29
C ASN A 230 -2.20 -14.25 -2.45
N LYS A 231 -1.68 -13.13 -2.98
CA LYS A 231 -0.78 -12.23 -2.28
C LYS A 231 -0.99 -10.79 -2.72
N LEU A 232 -1.12 -9.89 -1.76
CA LEU A 232 -1.21 -8.46 -1.99
C LEU A 232 -0.01 -7.77 -1.33
N ILE A 233 0.64 -6.86 -2.05
CA ILE A 233 1.69 -5.98 -1.55
C ILE A 233 1.10 -4.57 -1.49
N TRP A 234 1.06 -3.99 -0.29
CA TRP A 234 0.54 -2.64 -0.07
C TRP A 234 1.70 -1.69 0.27
N VAL A 235 1.98 -0.76 -0.64
CA VAL A 235 3.02 0.25 -0.52
C VAL A 235 2.37 1.53 0.03
N VAL A 236 2.63 1.86 1.29
CA VAL A 236 2.06 3.05 1.96
C VAL A 236 3.16 3.92 2.53
N THR A 237 2.88 5.21 2.75
CA THR A 237 3.84 6.08 3.43
C THR A 237 4.25 5.50 4.79
N ARG A 238 5.52 5.66 5.18
CA ARG A 238 6.05 5.19 6.47
C ARG A 238 5.19 5.65 7.67
N ARG A 239 4.57 6.83 7.59
CA ARG A 239 3.60 7.33 8.58
C ARG A 239 2.35 6.44 8.67
N ARG A 240 1.69 6.15 7.55
CA ARG A 240 0.53 5.25 7.51
C ARG A 240 0.92 3.82 7.93
N ARG A 241 2.07 3.31 7.48
CA ARG A 241 2.63 2.02 7.95
C ARG A 241 2.70 1.94 9.48
N THR A 242 3.21 2.97 10.15
CA THR A 242 3.31 3.01 11.63
C THR A 242 1.97 3.14 12.37
N SER A 243 0.86 3.45 11.67
CA SER A 243 -0.48 3.43 12.29
C SER A 243 -1.06 2.02 12.49
N PHE A 244 -0.60 1.04 11.72
CA PHE A 244 -1.01 -0.37 11.84
C PHE A 244 -0.28 -1.16 12.94
N ASN A 245 0.53 -0.49 13.77
CA ASN A 245 1.09 -1.11 14.97
C ASN A 245 -0.05 -1.46 15.94
N GLN A 246 -0.04 -2.66 16.53
CA GLN A 246 -1.17 -3.21 17.31
C GLN A 246 -1.68 -2.29 18.43
N SER A 247 -0.83 -1.47 19.05
CA SER A 247 -1.20 -0.48 20.07
C SER A 247 -1.93 0.77 19.55
N LYS A 248 -2.13 0.88 18.23
CA LYS A 248 -2.71 2.04 17.53
C LYS A 248 -3.68 1.67 16.40
N LEU A 249 -3.98 0.39 16.20
CA LEU A 249 -4.97 -0.06 15.23
C LEU A 249 -6.32 0.57 15.53
N LYS A 250 -6.94 1.17 14.52
CA LYS A 250 -8.33 1.64 14.60
C LYS A 250 -9.26 0.47 14.30
N GLU A 251 -10.46 0.52 14.86
CA GLU A 251 -11.55 -0.40 14.54
C GLU A 251 -11.88 -0.41 13.02
N SER A 252 -11.68 0.71 12.32
CA SER A 252 -11.82 0.80 10.86
C SER A 252 -10.71 0.08 10.06
N ASP A 253 -9.52 -0.05 10.66
CA ASP A 253 -8.36 -0.71 10.04
C ASP A 253 -8.43 -2.25 10.21
N GLU A 254 -9.31 -2.74 11.10
CA GLU A 254 -9.59 -4.17 11.25
C GLU A 254 -10.15 -4.76 9.95
N GLY A 255 -9.58 -5.90 9.53
CA GLY A 255 -9.98 -6.56 8.30
C GLY A 255 -9.34 -6.02 7.02
N VAL A 256 -8.50 -4.97 7.05
CA VAL A 256 -7.62 -4.66 5.90
C VAL A 256 -6.39 -5.57 5.95
N MET A 257 -5.67 -5.55 7.07
CA MET A 257 -4.53 -6.44 7.33
C MET A 257 -4.99 -7.91 7.35
N GLY A 258 -4.52 -8.71 6.40
CA GLY A 258 -4.79 -10.14 6.30
C GLY A 258 -3.49 -10.93 6.14
N HIS A 259 -3.56 -12.26 6.31
CA HIS A 259 -2.39 -13.14 6.19
C HIS A 259 -1.72 -13.09 4.80
N ASN A 260 -2.46 -12.64 3.77
CA ASN A 260 -1.98 -12.47 2.40
C ASN A 260 -1.54 -11.03 2.07
N VAL A 261 -1.50 -10.11 3.04
CA VAL A 261 -1.14 -8.69 2.83
C VAL A 261 0.26 -8.40 3.39
N GLU A 262 1.18 -8.02 2.51
CA GLU A 262 2.54 -7.54 2.85
C GLU A 262 2.56 -6.01 2.83
N LEU A 263 2.70 -5.38 4.00
CA LEU A 263 2.72 -3.93 4.15
C LEU A 263 4.16 -3.38 4.15
N THR A 264 4.46 -2.49 3.21
CA THR A 264 5.79 -1.87 3.03
C THR A 264 5.69 -0.36 2.84
N ASP A 265 6.81 0.35 2.98
CA ASP A 265 6.96 1.76 2.59
C ASP A 265 7.75 1.97 1.30
N LYS A 266 8.40 0.93 0.76
CA LYS A 266 8.99 0.93 -0.58
C LYS A 266 8.80 -0.43 -1.25
N LEU A 267 8.62 -0.44 -2.58
CA LEU A 267 8.54 -1.69 -3.34
C LEU A 267 9.88 -2.47 -3.33
N SER A 268 11.02 -1.75 -3.23
CA SER A 268 12.37 -2.30 -3.11
C SER A 268 12.54 -3.29 -1.95
N ASP A 269 11.82 -3.06 -0.86
CA ASP A 269 12.06 -3.73 0.41
C ASP A 269 11.22 -5.02 0.52
N THR A 270 10.39 -5.29 -0.49
CA THR A 270 9.46 -6.41 -0.51
C THR A 270 10.13 -7.75 -0.79
N SER A 271 9.55 -8.82 -0.27
CA SER A 271 9.96 -10.19 -0.59
C SER A 271 9.83 -10.52 -2.09
N LEU A 272 9.01 -9.78 -2.84
CA LEU A 272 8.95 -9.89 -4.30
C LEU A 272 10.17 -9.26 -5.00
N ALA A 273 10.64 -8.09 -4.54
CA ALA A 273 11.89 -7.49 -5.03
C ALA A 273 13.10 -8.38 -4.73
N GLN A 274 13.12 -9.02 -3.56
CA GLN A 274 14.10 -10.05 -3.19
C GLN A 274 14.01 -11.30 -4.11
N GLU A 275 12.82 -11.77 -4.48
CA GLU A 275 12.63 -12.91 -5.41
C GLU A 275 13.22 -12.65 -6.81
N VAL A 276 13.20 -11.39 -7.28
CA VAL A 276 13.81 -10.98 -8.56
C VAL A 276 15.27 -10.55 -8.44
N GLY A 277 15.89 -10.75 -7.27
CA GLY A 277 17.33 -10.65 -7.08
C GLY A 277 17.87 -9.23 -7.04
N ILE A 278 17.07 -8.25 -6.59
CA ILE A 278 17.57 -6.90 -6.35
C ILE A 278 17.98 -6.77 -4.89
N LEU A 279 19.26 -6.98 -4.66
CA LEU A 279 19.93 -6.51 -3.45
C LEU A 279 20.26 -5.04 -3.68
N PHE A 280 19.77 -4.19 -2.78
CA PHE A 280 20.21 -2.81 -2.66
C PHE A 280 21.22 -2.78 -1.51
N ASP A 281 22.47 -2.42 -1.83
CA ASP A 281 23.53 -2.16 -0.85
C ASP A 281 23.36 -0.77 -0.21
#